data_AF-A0A257W6Q9-F1
#
_entry.id   AF-A0A257W6Q9-F1
#
_cell.length_a   1.000
_cell.length_b   1.000
_cell.length_c   1.000
_cell.angle_alpha   90.00
_cell.angle_beta   90.00
_cell.angle_gamma   90.00
#
_symmetry.space_group_name_H-M   'P 1'
#
loop_
_entity.id
_entity.type
_entity.pdbx_description
1 polymer ?
#
loop_
_entity_poly.entity_id
_entity_poly.type
_entity_poly.pdbx_seq_one_letter_code
_entity_poly.pdbx_strand_id
1 'polypeptide(L)'
;MGIAGTVERIDESGRVVLPAGLKPGANVRPAGEDIALGQAALRAGSRLRPQDVALAAAFGLTHVDVTRRLRVAVFSTGNELVSPGRPRAASQLFDSNRFMLAAMLARLGCEVRDLGIIRDDRAAMA
;
A
#
# COMPACT_ATOMS: atom_id res chain seq x y z
N MET A 1 11.02 14.69 -19.06
CA MET A 1 11.81 14.56 -20.31
C MET A 1 10.81 14.31 -21.42
N GLY A 2 10.59 15.30 -22.29
CA GLY A 2 9.43 15.38 -23.17
C GLY A 2 9.46 14.32 -24.27
N ILE A 3 8.30 13.71 -24.53
CA ILE A 3 8.09 12.82 -25.67
C ILE A 3 8.00 13.72 -26.90
N ALA A 4 9.13 13.95 -27.57
CA ALA A 4 9.13 14.57 -28.89
C ALA A 4 8.58 13.52 -29.88
N GLY A 5 7.26 13.43 -29.99
CA GLY A 5 6.61 12.61 -31.00
C GLY A 5 7.06 13.08 -32.38
N THR A 6 7.68 12.18 -33.14
CA THR A 6 7.96 12.43 -34.56
C THR A 6 6.61 12.43 -35.27
N VAL A 7 6.12 13.60 -35.67
CA VAL A 7 4.86 13.70 -36.42
C VAL A 7 5.17 13.38 -37.86
N GLU A 8 4.87 12.15 -38.27
CA GLU A 8 4.87 11.74 -39.66
C GLU A 8 3.66 12.34 -40.40
N ARG A 9 3.87 12.83 -41.63
CA ARG A 9 2.80 13.34 -42.49
C ARG A 9 2.67 12.46 -43.72
N ILE A 10 1.45 12.14 -44.10
CA ILE A 10 1.15 11.47 -45.37
C ILE A 10 0.91 12.56 -46.42
N ASP A 11 1.62 12.50 -47.54
CA ASP A 11 1.41 13.42 -48.66
C ASP A 11 0.16 13.05 -49.48
N GLU A 12 -0.26 13.94 -50.38
CA GLU A 12 -1.46 13.76 -51.21
C GLU A 12 -1.37 12.56 -52.17
N SER A 13 -0.17 12.00 -52.36
CA SER A 13 0.08 10.78 -53.13
C SER A 13 0.17 9.52 -52.27
N GLY A 14 -0.10 9.61 -50.97
CA GLY A 14 -0.10 8.47 -50.05
C GLY A 14 1.28 8.06 -49.54
N ARG A 15 2.33 8.87 -49.73
CA ARG A 15 3.68 8.57 -49.23
C ARG A 15 3.88 9.13 -47.82
N VAL A 16 4.61 8.39 -47.00
CA VAL A 16 5.03 8.84 -45.66
C VAL A 16 6.23 9.76 -45.79
N VAL A 17 6.10 10.97 -45.26
CA VAL A 17 7.17 11.96 -45.20
C VAL A 17 7.70 12.02 -43.77
N LEU A 18 8.97 11.64 -43.61
CA LEU A 18 9.69 11.73 -42.34
C LEU A 18 10.41 13.07 -42.22
N PRO A 19 10.51 13.66 -41.02
CA PRO A 19 11.28 14.88 -40.81
C PRO A 19 12.77 14.66 -41.06
N ALA A 20 13.42 15.67 -41.62
CA ALA A 20 14.86 15.64 -41.84
C ALA A 20 15.64 15.62 -40.51
N GLY A 21 16.81 14.98 -40.49
CA GLY A 21 17.72 14.99 -39.34
C GLY A 21 17.53 13.85 -38.32
N LEU A 22 16.77 12.80 -38.66
CA LEU A 22 16.70 11.58 -37.85
C LEU A 22 18.08 10.91 -37.77
N LYS A 23 18.55 10.69 -36.54
CA LYS A 23 19.81 9.99 -36.28
C LYS A 23 19.59 8.48 -36.22
N PRO A 24 20.61 7.65 -36.51
CA PRO A 24 20.56 6.22 -36.21
C PRO A 24 20.15 5.98 -34.75
N GLY A 25 19.15 5.13 -34.53
CA GLY A 25 18.59 4.85 -33.21
C GLY A 25 17.52 5.84 -32.72
N ALA A 26 17.12 6.83 -33.53
CA ALA A 26 15.99 7.70 -33.18
C ALA A 26 14.71 6.87 -33.02
N ASN A 27 13.94 7.16 -31.96
CA ASN A 27 12.69 6.47 -31.61
C ASN A 27 12.83 4.95 -31.37
N VAL A 28 14.05 4.45 -31.14
CA VAL A 28 14.31 3.06 -30.75
C VAL A 28 14.43 2.99 -29.23
N ARG A 29 13.76 2.00 -28.64
CA ARG A 29 13.84 1.66 -27.22
C ARG A 29 14.57 0.32 -27.05
N PRO A 30 15.82 0.31 -26.58
CA PRO A 30 16.57 -0.93 -26.40
C PRO A 30 15.90 -1.87 -25.40
N ALA A 31 16.11 -3.18 -25.58
CA ALA A 31 15.67 -4.15 -24.60
C ALA A 31 16.31 -3.87 -23.23
N GLY A 32 15.47 -3.81 -22.18
CA GLY A 32 15.92 -3.51 -20.82
C GLY A 32 16.28 -2.06 -20.55
N GLU A 33 15.86 -1.10 -21.38
CA GLU A 33 16.10 0.34 -21.15
C GLU A 33 15.57 0.84 -19.80
N ASP A 34 14.40 0.33 -19.38
CA ASP A 34 13.76 0.71 -18.13
C ASP A 34 14.30 -0.12 -16.96
N ILE A 35 14.28 -1.45 -17.12
CA ILE A 35 14.77 -2.41 -16.12
C ILE A 35 15.54 -3.50 -16.85
N ALA A 36 16.85 -3.52 -16.64
CA ALA A 36 17.71 -4.54 -17.23
C ALA A 36 17.45 -5.92 -16.61
N LEU A 37 17.72 -6.97 -17.38
CA LEU A 37 17.64 -8.34 -16.89
C LEU A 37 18.50 -8.53 -15.63
N GLY A 38 17.95 -9.16 -14.60
CA GLY A 38 18.62 -9.40 -13.33
C GLY A 38 18.59 -8.21 -12.34
N GLN A 39 18.11 -7.04 -12.75
CA GLN A 39 17.81 -5.95 -11.81
C GLN A 39 16.51 -6.25 -11.04
N ALA A 40 16.50 -5.91 -9.75
CA ALA A 40 15.29 -6.02 -8.95
C ALA A 40 14.30 -4.90 -9.32
N ALA A 41 13.17 -5.26 -9.95
CA ALA A 41 12.07 -4.33 -10.23
C ALA A 41 11.40 -3.83 -8.94
N LEU A 42 11.26 -4.70 -7.94
CA LEU A 42 10.73 -4.39 -6.62
C LEU A 42 11.70 -4.93 -5.55
N ARG A 43 11.97 -4.12 -4.52
CA ARG A 43 12.83 -4.50 -3.39
C ARG A 43 12.00 -5.07 -2.25
N ALA A 44 12.35 -6.25 -1.76
CA ALA A 44 11.77 -6.82 -0.56
C ALA A 44 11.87 -5.85 0.64
N GLY A 45 10.85 -5.85 1.50
CA GLY A 45 10.75 -4.93 2.64
C GLY A 45 10.15 -3.55 2.30
N SER A 46 9.96 -3.23 1.02
CA SER A 46 9.24 -2.03 0.60
C SER A 46 7.74 -2.18 0.78
N ARG A 47 7.07 -1.13 1.26
CA ARG A 47 5.60 -1.07 1.25
C ARG A 47 5.11 -0.86 -0.17
N LEU A 48 4.27 -1.75 -0.67
CA LEU A 48 3.65 -1.61 -2.00
C LEU A 48 2.77 -0.36 -2.07
N ARG A 49 3.00 0.43 -3.11
CA ARG A 49 2.24 1.61 -3.53
C ARG A 49 1.56 1.33 -4.87
N PRO A 50 0.62 2.18 -5.33
CA PRO A 50 -0.09 1.94 -6.60
C PRO A 50 0.83 1.70 -7.81
N GLN A 51 1.93 2.46 -7.93
CA GLN A 51 2.91 2.27 -9.00
C GLN A 51 3.65 0.93 -8.94
N ASP A 52 3.85 0.38 -7.74
CA ASP A 52 4.53 -0.89 -7.56
C ASP A 52 3.61 -2.06 -8.02
N VAL A 53 2.29 -1.90 -7.83
CA VAL A 53 1.27 -2.81 -8.38
C VAL A 53 1.20 -2.71 -9.90
N ALA A 54 1.20 -1.50 -10.45
CA ALA A 54 1.22 -1.28 -11.90
C ALA A 54 2.46 -1.91 -12.54
N LEU A 55 3.63 -1.78 -11.89
CA LEU A 55 4.87 -2.39 -12.34
C LEU A 55 4.78 -3.92 -12.34
N ALA A 56 4.29 -4.53 -11.25
CA ALA A 56 4.10 -5.98 -11.18
C ALA A 56 3.16 -6.47 -12.30
N ALA A 57 2.05 -5.77 -12.55
CA ALA A 57 1.12 -6.09 -13.62
C ALA A 57 1.75 -5.92 -15.02
N ALA A 58 2.56 -4.89 -15.25
CA ALA A 58 3.28 -4.69 -16.51
C ALA A 58 4.26 -5.83 -16.83
N PHE A 59 4.78 -6.51 -15.80
CA PHE A 59 5.59 -7.72 -15.94
C PHE A 59 4.75 -9.02 -16.04
N GLY A 60 3.43 -8.93 -16.11
CA GLY A 60 2.53 -10.08 -16.21
C GLY A 60 2.37 -10.86 -14.91
N LEU A 61 2.80 -10.31 -13.77
CA LEU A 61 2.65 -10.97 -12.46
C LEU A 61 1.21 -10.83 -11.96
N THR A 62 0.61 -11.96 -11.61
CA THR A 62 -0.76 -12.01 -11.04
C THR A 62 -0.76 -12.09 -9.51
N HIS A 63 0.36 -12.47 -8.92
CA HIS A 63 0.56 -12.61 -7.49
C HIS A 63 1.94 -12.08 -7.11
N VAL A 64 2.07 -11.57 -5.88
CA VAL A 64 3.34 -11.12 -5.31
C VAL A 64 3.42 -11.61 -3.88
N ASP A 65 4.55 -12.18 -3.49
CA ASP A 65 4.79 -12.59 -2.11
C ASP A 65 4.95 -11.37 -1.22
N VAL A 66 4.18 -11.35 -0.12
CA VAL A 66 4.20 -10.25 0.86
C VAL A 66 4.37 -10.81 2.27
N THR A 67 4.89 -9.99 3.15
CA THR A 67 4.88 -10.31 4.58
C THR A 67 3.45 -10.24 5.11
N ARG A 68 3.08 -11.19 5.97
CA ARG A 68 1.78 -11.17 6.64
C ARG A 68 1.60 -9.87 7.44
N ARG A 69 0.36 -9.45 7.61
CA ARG A 69 0.02 -8.33 8.52
C ARG A 69 0.45 -8.65 9.95
N LEU A 70 0.81 -7.60 10.69
CA LEU A 70 1.01 -7.70 12.13
C LEU A 70 -0.33 -7.97 12.80
N ARG A 71 -0.35 -8.89 13.75
CA ARG A 71 -1.55 -9.27 14.51
C ARG A 71 -1.36 -8.75 15.92
N VAL A 72 -2.27 -7.88 16.38
CA VAL A 72 -2.15 -7.17 17.64
C VAL A 72 -3.42 -7.34 18.45
N ALA A 73 -3.31 -7.88 19.66
CA ALA A 73 -4.42 -7.94 20.60
C ALA A 73 -4.43 -6.67 21.48
N VAL A 74 -5.61 -6.08 21.70
CA VAL A 74 -5.77 -4.88 22.52
C VAL A 74 -6.91 -5.11 23.52
N PHE A 75 -6.64 -4.81 24.79
CA PHE A 75 -7.63 -4.73 25.86
C PHE A 75 -7.37 -3.49 26.70
N SER A 76 -8.40 -3.06 27.42
CA SER A 76 -8.26 -2.13 28.54
C SER A 76 -8.41 -2.88 29.85
N THR A 77 -7.84 -2.35 30.92
CA THR A 77 -8.06 -2.86 32.28
C THR A 77 -8.48 -1.72 33.20
N GLY A 78 -9.32 -2.04 34.16
CA GLY A 78 -9.84 -1.08 35.13
C GLY A 78 -11.27 -1.39 35.55
N ASN A 79 -11.52 -1.36 36.86
CA ASN A 79 -12.85 -1.59 37.42
C ASN A 79 -13.81 -0.41 37.17
N GLU A 80 -13.25 0.78 36.98
CA GLU A 80 -13.94 2.01 36.62
C GLU A 80 -14.34 2.06 35.14
N LEU A 81 -13.76 1.24 34.27
CA LEU A 81 -14.01 1.35 32.83
C LEU A 81 -15.34 0.70 32.42
N VAL A 82 -15.98 1.32 31.42
CA VAL A 82 -17.13 0.77 30.70
C VAL A 82 -17.00 1.07 29.20
N SER A 83 -17.48 0.17 28.35
CA SER A 83 -17.49 0.40 26.90
C SER A 83 -18.50 1.50 26.52
N PRO A 84 -18.18 2.36 25.53
CA PRO A 84 -19.14 3.28 24.92
C PRO A 84 -20.42 2.55 24.47
N GLY A 85 -21.58 3.19 24.63
CA GLY A 85 -22.89 2.62 24.31
C GLY A 85 -23.55 1.82 25.45
N ARG A 86 -22.86 1.64 26.58
CA ARG A 86 -23.46 1.10 27.81
C ARG A 86 -23.79 2.22 28.80
N PRO A 87 -24.81 2.04 29.66
CA PRO A 87 -25.03 2.92 30.80
C PRO A 87 -23.79 2.96 31.70
N ARG A 88 -23.47 4.14 32.24
CA ARG A 88 -22.28 4.40 33.06
C ARG A 88 -22.72 4.88 34.44
N ALA A 89 -22.17 4.29 35.50
CA ALA A 89 -22.34 4.81 36.86
C ALA A 89 -21.57 6.12 37.07
N ALA A 90 -21.87 6.87 38.14
CA ALA A 90 -21.26 8.18 38.41
C ALA A 90 -19.72 8.14 38.48
N SER A 91 -19.15 7.04 39.00
CA SER A 91 -17.70 6.85 39.18
C SER A 91 -17.00 6.15 38.01
N GLN A 92 -17.74 5.67 37.00
CA GLN A 92 -17.15 4.95 35.88
C GLN A 92 -16.68 5.89 34.78
N LEU A 93 -15.76 5.44 33.92
CA LEU A 93 -15.25 6.17 32.76
C LEU A 93 -15.47 5.35 31.49
N PHE A 94 -15.69 6.04 30.37
CA PHE A 94 -15.73 5.36 29.08
C PHE A 94 -14.32 5.00 28.63
N ASP A 95 -14.15 3.77 28.17
CA ASP A 95 -12.92 3.30 27.57
C ASP A 95 -12.70 3.92 26.19
N SER A 96 -11.86 4.95 26.12
CA SER A 96 -11.49 5.65 24.88
C SER A 96 -10.21 5.11 24.25
N ASN A 97 -9.25 4.69 25.08
CA ASN A 97 -7.91 4.33 24.64
C ASN A 97 -7.90 3.09 23.75
N ARG A 98 -8.69 2.05 24.10
CA ARG A 98 -8.77 0.84 23.26
C ARG A 98 -9.26 1.15 21.85
N PHE A 99 -10.25 2.04 21.71
CA PHE A 99 -10.76 2.45 20.40
C PHE A 99 -9.75 3.30 19.63
N MET A 100 -9.08 4.24 20.31
CA MET A 100 -8.01 5.04 19.71
C MET A 100 -6.88 4.15 19.17
N LEU A 101 -6.38 3.22 19.99
CA LEU A 101 -5.32 2.30 19.62
C LEU A 101 -5.74 1.38 18.47
N ALA A 102 -6.95 0.82 18.52
CA ALA A 102 -7.48 -0.01 17.44
C ALA A 102 -7.51 0.75 16.10
N ALA A 103 -7.97 2.01 16.10
CA ALA A 103 -7.99 2.85 14.90
C ALA A 103 -6.58 3.18 14.39
N MET A 104 -5.62 3.47 15.27
CA MET A 104 -4.23 3.73 14.90
C MET A 104 -3.57 2.48 14.27
N LEU A 105 -3.76 1.31 14.88
CA LEU A 105 -3.24 0.04 14.39
C LEU A 105 -3.84 -0.34 13.03
N ALA A 106 -5.14 -0.13 12.83
CA ALA A 106 -5.80 -0.34 11.54
C ALA A 106 -5.19 0.54 10.43
N ARG A 107 -4.87 1.82 10.73
CA ARG A 107 -4.18 2.73 9.79
C ARG A 107 -2.77 2.26 9.42
N LEU A 108 -2.09 1.57 10.34
CA LEU A 108 -0.80 0.93 10.09
C LEU A 108 -0.92 -0.40 9.33
N GLY A 109 -2.15 -0.85 9.04
CA GLY A 109 -2.42 -2.09 8.31
C GLY A 109 -2.38 -3.36 9.17
N CYS A 110 -2.41 -3.22 10.49
CA CYS A 110 -2.45 -4.36 11.42
C CYS A 110 -3.83 -5.03 11.42
N GLU A 111 -3.84 -6.33 11.71
CA GLU A 111 -5.01 -7.08 12.10
C GLU A 111 -5.19 -6.94 13.62
N VAL A 112 -6.23 -6.22 14.05
CA VAL A 112 -6.48 -5.93 15.46
C VAL A 112 -7.50 -6.91 16.03
N ARG A 113 -7.15 -7.56 17.13
CA ARG A 113 -8.07 -8.38 17.94
C ARG A 113 -8.44 -7.60 19.20
N ASP A 114 -9.69 -7.17 19.26
CA ASP A 114 -10.25 -6.50 20.43
C ASP A 114 -10.67 -7.53 21.49
N LEU A 115 -10.07 -7.44 22.66
CA LEU A 115 -10.33 -8.33 23.80
C LEU A 115 -11.22 -7.66 24.87
N GLY A 116 -11.66 -6.42 24.65
CA GLY A 116 -12.57 -5.71 25.54
C GLY A 116 -11.91 -5.13 26.79
N ILE A 117 -12.70 -5.05 27.86
CA ILE A 117 -12.25 -4.57 29.18
C ILE A 117 -12.09 -5.79 30.08
N ILE A 118 -10.88 -6.00 30.58
CA ILE A 118 -10.55 -7.01 31.59
C ILE A 118 -10.64 -6.34 32.97
N ARG A 119 -11.23 -7.01 33.95
CA ARG A 119 -11.28 -6.49 35.33
C ARG A 119 -9.93 -6.67 36.01
N ASP A 120 -9.65 -5.86 37.02
CA ASP A 120 -8.41 -5.99 37.80
C ASP A 120 -8.49 -7.19 38.75
N ASP A 121 -8.44 -8.38 38.17
CA ASP A 121 -8.36 -9.66 38.84
C ASP A 121 -7.13 -10.40 38.32
N ARG A 122 -6.29 -10.88 39.24
CA ARG A 122 -5.08 -11.64 38.92
C ARG A 122 -5.41 -12.89 38.09
N ALA A 123 -6.56 -13.52 38.32
CA ALA A 123 -7.00 -14.68 37.54
C ALA A 123 -7.46 -14.30 36.11
N ALA A 124 -7.95 -13.08 35.90
CA ALA A 124 -8.39 -12.60 34.59
C ALA A 124 -7.24 -12.12 33.69
N MET A 125 -6.03 -11.98 34.24
CA MET A 125 -4.82 -11.47 33.58
C MET A 125 -3.80 -12.57 33.21
N ALA A 126 -4.06 -13.83 33.58
CA ALA A 126 -3.19 -14.98 33.33
C ALA A 126 -3.53 -15.66 32.00
#